data_AF-A0A956CGF8-F1
#
_entry.id   AF-A0A956CGF8-F1
#
_cell.length_a   1.000
_cell.length_b   1.000
_cell.length_c   1.000
_cell.angle_alpha   90.00
_cell.angle_beta   90.00
_cell.angle_gamma   90.00
#
_symmetry.space_group_name_H-M   'P 1'
#
loop_
_entity.id
_entity.type
_entity.pdbx_description
1 polymer ?
#
loop_
_entity_poly.entity_id
_entity_poly.type
_entity_poly.pdbx_seq_one_letter_code
_entity_poly.pdbx_strand_id
1 'polypeptide(L)'
;MKTMKLFFGAAFVGAALMMTSPAFAGGLVLSKAELSTKHRSSLVQRIAKAKAQHPDAFKLVAQAPDLAVKRDQEKRGRAATITQALRSLGPDGLYPMLEMLAVDAPARGNMSDSAWTTLRVGLLEAVGALRSKEARPVLEGVLKKGGDFEVMRAATEALGQLGDDAATKFLVRLAKKPGPERVAVLSGLGECRRIGAAKELARSVHAATPVEARAIVASLQDVGNSWAWETPAVKQSGEGDQVRAIAAQALMEMFVKFRGELRTKAETGLLVVKHSSTPQLIQAARQGADARTVAALDALAQRFANNPLH
;
A
#
# COMPACT_ATOMS: atom_id res chain seq x y z
N MET A 1 82.66 -22.58 -2.27
CA MET A 1 82.41 -21.15 -2.53
C MET A 1 81.48 -21.00 -3.71
N LYS A 2 80.37 -20.29 -3.49
CA LYS A 2 79.45 -19.63 -4.45
C LYS A 2 78.64 -20.50 -5.44
N THR A 3 77.40 -20.66 -5.01
CA THR A 3 76.16 -20.96 -5.73
C THR A 3 75.77 -19.94 -6.82
N MET A 4 74.93 -20.43 -7.74
CA MET A 4 73.71 -19.78 -8.27
C MET A 4 73.72 -19.22 -9.70
N LYS A 5 72.62 -19.54 -10.41
CA LYS A 5 71.87 -18.82 -11.49
C LYS A 5 71.57 -19.79 -12.66
N LEU A 6 70.37 -19.90 -13.23
CA LEU A 6 69.14 -19.10 -13.15
C LEU A 6 67.94 -20.00 -13.54
N PHE A 7 66.86 -19.95 -12.79
CA PHE A 7 65.60 -20.66 -13.05
C PHE A 7 64.73 -19.93 -14.08
N PHE A 8 63.99 -20.72 -14.87
CA PHE A 8 62.81 -20.36 -15.66
C PHE A 8 61.77 -19.58 -14.83
N GLY A 9 61.15 -18.57 -15.43
CA GLY A 9 60.00 -17.89 -14.83
C GLY A 9 59.31 -16.95 -15.81
N ALA A 10 58.41 -17.50 -16.63
CA ALA A 10 57.43 -16.71 -17.38
C ALA A 10 56.37 -16.19 -16.40
N ALA A 11 56.40 -14.89 -16.11
CA ALA A 11 55.38 -14.24 -15.29
C ALA A 11 54.19 -13.84 -16.18
N PHE A 12 53.11 -14.62 -16.10
CA PHE A 12 51.80 -14.26 -16.62
C PHE A 12 51.20 -13.24 -15.65
N VAL A 13 51.27 -11.94 -15.99
CA VAL A 13 50.58 -10.89 -15.22
C VAL A 13 49.10 -10.94 -15.61
N GLY A 14 48.35 -11.79 -14.90
CA GLY A 14 46.89 -11.80 -14.95
C GLY A 14 46.36 -10.55 -14.26
N ALA A 15 45.91 -9.57 -15.05
CA ALA A 15 45.16 -8.43 -14.57
C ALA A 15 43.79 -8.92 -14.05
N ALA A 16 43.70 -9.16 -12.74
CA ALA A 16 42.44 -9.36 -12.06
C ALA A 16 41.67 -8.03 -12.07
N LEU A 17 40.76 -7.87 -13.04
CA LEU A 17 39.69 -6.88 -13.00
C LEU A 17 38.82 -7.17 -11.77
N MET A 18 39.18 -6.55 -10.64
CA MET A 18 38.30 -6.38 -9.49
C MET A 18 37.13 -5.51 -9.97
N MET A 19 36.08 -6.15 -10.49
CA MET A 19 34.78 -5.51 -10.64
C MET A 19 34.31 -5.11 -9.24
N THR A 20 34.53 -3.85 -8.88
CA THR A 20 33.95 -3.26 -7.68
C THR A 20 32.44 -3.22 -7.86
N SER A 21 31.77 -4.30 -7.45
CA SER A 21 30.33 -4.25 -7.28
C SER A 21 30.04 -3.12 -6.28
N PRO A 22 29.17 -2.15 -6.59
CA PRO A 22 28.84 -1.11 -5.64
C PRO A 22 28.36 -1.78 -4.35
N ALA A 23 29.00 -1.46 -3.23
CA ALA A 23 28.68 -2.04 -1.94
C ALA A 23 27.27 -1.57 -1.53
N PHE A 24 26.29 -2.46 -1.67
CA PHE A 24 24.91 -2.11 -1.34
C PHE A 24 24.70 -2.02 0.17
N ALA A 25 24.19 -0.86 0.61
CA ALA A 25 24.26 -0.40 2.01
C ALA A 25 23.00 -0.70 2.86
N GLY A 26 21.92 -1.20 2.24
CA GLY A 26 20.61 -1.47 2.86
C GLY A 26 19.49 -1.41 1.82
N GLY A 27 18.24 -1.67 2.23
CA GLY A 27 17.09 -1.53 1.35
C GLY A 27 16.65 -0.07 1.15
N LEU A 28 15.84 0.18 0.12
CA LEU A 28 15.32 1.52 -0.22
C LEU A 28 14.46 2.14 0.88
N VAL A 29 13.76 1.30 1.64
CA VAL A 29 12.83 1.75 2.69
C VAL A 29 13.33 1.29 4.05
N LEU A 30 13.80 0.04 4.15
CA LEU A 30 14.32 -0.50 5.39
C LEU A 30 15.85 -0.65 5.44
N SER A 31 16.42 -0.22 6.55
CA SER A 31 17.79 -0.56 6.95
C SER A 31 17.83 -1.93 7.66
N LYS A 32 19.03 -2.50 7.79
CA LYS A 32 19.26 -3.81 8.41
C LYS A 32 18.80 -3.90 9.87
N ALA A 33 18.62 -2.78 10.56
CA ALA A 33 18.25 -2.70 11.98
C ALA A 33 16.73 -2.70 12.21
N GLU A 34 15.93 -2.43 11.19
CA GLU A 34 14.47 -2.25 11.31
C GLU A 34 13.69 -3.57 11.19
N LEU A 35 14.39 -4.66 10.82
CA LEU A 35 13.88 -6.02 10.87
C LEU A 35 14.53 -6.81 12.00
N SER A 36 13.75 -7.64 12.69
CA SER A 36 14.30 -8.57 13.69
C SER A 36 15.31 -9.51 13.03
N THR A 37 16.34 -9.91 13.78
CA THR A 37 17.39 -10.82 13.27
C THR A 37 16.80 -12.10 12.67
N LYS A 38 15.77 -12.67 13.31
CA LYS A 38 15.06 -13.86 12.79
C LYS A 38 14.41 -13.61 11.44
N HIS A 39 13.63 -12.52 11.30
CA HIS A 39 12.96 -12.20 10.04
C HIS A 39 13.96 -11.86 8.95
N ARG A 40 15.02 -11.12 9.28
CA ARG A 40 16.07 -10.77 8.32
C ARG A 40 16.79 -12.02 7.80
N SER A 41 17.23 -12.91 8.67
CA SER A 41 17.92 -14.15 8.25
C SER A 41 17.03 -15.03 7.39
N SER A 42 15.75 -15.18 7.75
CA SER A 42 14.77 -15.92 6.95
C SER A 42 14.53 -15.27 5.58
N LEU A 43 14.40 -13.93 5.53
CA LEU A 43 14.21 -13.19 4.29
C LEU A 43 15.41 -13.36 3.34
N VAL A 44 16.64 -13.19 3.85
CA VAL A 44 17.88 -13.35 3.06
C VAL A 44 18.00 -14.76 2.48
N GLN A 45 17.70 -15.80 3.26
CA GLN A 45 17.72 -17.19 2.76
C GLN A 45 16.71 -17.40 1.63
N ARG A 46 15.50 -16.83 1.74
CA ARG A 46 14.47 -16.95 0.71
C ARG A 46 14.80 -16.16 -0.55
N ILE A 47 15.38 -14.98 -0.39
CA ILE A 47 15.91 -14.19 -1.51
C ILE A 47 16.99 -14.99 -2.25
N ALA A 48 17.97 -15.56 -1.54
CA ALA A 48 19.03 -16.35 -2.16
C ALA A 48 18.47 -17.55 -2.95
N LYS A 49 17.50 -18.27 -2.36
CA LYS A 49 16.82 -19.37 -3.05
C LYS A 49 16.07 -18.89 -4.29
N ALA A 50 15.28 -17.82 -4.18
CA ALA A 50 14.52 -17.27 -5.29
C ALA A 50 15.43 -16.76 -6.41
N LYS A 51 16.58 -16.17 -6.06
CA LYS A 51 17.58 -15.66 -7.01
C LYS A 51 18.23 -16.79 -7.82
N ALA A 52 18.44 -17.95 -7.21
CA ALA A 52 18.91 -19.15 -7.90
C ALA A 52 17.84 -19.76 -8.82
N GLN A 53 16.56 -19.66 -8.45
CA GLN A 53 15.45 -20.26 -9.20
C GLN A 53 14.92 -19.36 -10.33
N HIS A 54 14.86 -18.05 -10.12
CA HIS A 54 14.23 -17.07 -11.00
C HIS A 54 15.14 -15.85 -11.25
N PRO A 55 16.38 -16.03 -11.75
CA PRO A 55 17.34 -14.93 -11.90
C PRO A 55 16.83 -13.80 -12.81
N ASP A 56 15.98 -14.11 -13.78
CA ASP A 56 15.43 -13.11 -14.70
C ASP A 56 14.45 -12.15 -14.02
N ALA A 57 13.68 -12.60 -13.03
CA ALA A 57 12.84 -11.70 -12.24
C ALA A 57 13.67 -10.67 -11.46
N PHE A 58 14.85 -11.07 -10.95
CA PHE A 58 15.78 -10.16 -10.29
C PHE A 58 16.38 -9.14 -11.26
N LYS A 59 16.73 -9.56 -12.48
CA LYS A 59 17.21 -8.64 -13.53
C LYS A 59 16.13 -7.62 -13.92
N LEU A 60 14.87 -8.05 -14.01
CA LEU A 60 13.75 -7.17 -14.36
C LEU A 60 13.44 -6.16 -13.24
N VAL A 61 13.41 -6.58 -11.98
CA VAL A 61 13.23 -5.65 -10.85
C VAL A 61 14.42 -4.71 -10.70
N ALA A 62 15.64 -5.14 -11.04
CA ALA A 62 16.81 -4.25 -11.03
C ALA A 62 16.68 -3.05 -12.01
N GLN A 63 15.78 -3.12 -13.00
CA GLN A 63 15.47 -2.02 -13.92
C GLN A 63 14.42 -1.03 -13.36
N ALA A 64 13.83 -1.32 -12.20
CA ALA A 64 12.80 -0.48 -11.60
C ALA A 64 13.23 0.98 -11.34
N PRO A 65 14.47 1.29 -10.92
CA PRO A 65 14.92 2.67 -10.76
C PRO A 65 14.88 3.47 -12.06
N ASP A 66 15.42 2.90 -13.15
CA ASP A 66 15.41 3.55 -14.47
C ASP A 66 13.98 3.75 -14.98
N LEU A 67 13.13 2.74 -14.77
CA LEU A 67 11.71 2.85 -15.10
C LEU A 67 11.03 3.96 -14.29
N ALA A 68 11.34 4.11 -13.01
CA ALA A 68 10.79 5.17 -12.17
C ALA A 68 11.22 6.56 -12.66
N VAL A 69 12.50 6.74 -13.03
CA VAL A 69 12.99 8.00 -13.62
C VAL A 69 12.25 8.31 -14.91
N LYS A 70 12.19 7.34 -15.83
CA LYS A 70 11.52 7.51 -17.13
C LYS A 70 10.05 7.90 -16.94
N ARG A 71 9.32 7.19 -16.09
CA ARG A 71 7.89 7.48 -15.84
C ARG A 71 7.70 8.83 -15.17
N ASP A 72 8.59 9.24 -14.28
CA ASP A 72 8.54 10.56 -13.65
C ASP A 72 8.74 11.69 -14.65
N GLN A 73 9.62 11.52 -15.64
CA GLN A 73 9.86 12.48 -16.72
C GLN A 73 8.69 12.55 -17.72
N GLU A 74 8.05 11.42 -18.00
CA GLU A 74 6.95 11.31 -18.97
C GLU A 74 5.57 11.65 -18.38
N LYS A 75 5.45 11.84 -17.06
CA LYS A 75 4.15 12.04 -16.40
C LYS A 75 3.51 13.35 -16.83
N ARG A 76 2.22 13.29 -17.18
CA ARG A 76 1.37 14.47 -17.46
C ARG A 76 0.54 14.91 -16.25
N GLY A 77 0.76 14.29 -15.09
CA GLY A 77 -0.01 14.49 -13.88
C GLY A 77 0.86 14.53 -12.63
N ARG A 78 0.23 14.41 -11.47
CA ARG A 78 0.90 14.59 -10.18
C ARG A 78 1.89 13.47 -9.85
N ALA A 79 1.58 12.23 -10.21
CA ALA A 79 2.37 11.06 -9.87
C ALA A 79 2.57 10.12 -11.07
N ALA A 80 3.76 9.54 -11.15
CA ALA A 80 4.07 8.42 -12.02
C ALA A 80 3.78 7.11 -11.28
N THR A 81 3.62 6.00 -12.03
CA THR A 81 3.49 4.66 -11.44
C THR A 81 4.27 3.63 -12.25
N ILE A 82 4.89 2.69 -11.54
CA ILE A 82 5.56 1.50 -12.09
C ILE A 82 4.89 0.20 -11.64
N THR A 83 3.80 0.30 -10.87
CA THR A 83 3.16 -0.80 -10.14
C THR A 83 2.74 -1.93 -11.07
N GLN A 84 2.11 -1.62 -12.21
CA GLN A 84 1.65 -2.65 -13.14
C GLN A 84 2.80 -3.41 -13.80
N ALA A 85 3.90 -2.73 -14.12
CA ALA A 85 5.07 -3.38 -14.70
C ALA A 85 5.68 -4.38 -13.71
N LEU A 86 5.84 -3.97 -12.45
CA LEU A 86 6.35 -4.85 -11.38
C LEU A 86 5.37 -5.99 -11.05
N ARG A 87 4.08 -5.69 -10.93
CA ARG A 87 3.02 -6.68 -10.66
C ARG A 87 2.95 -7.76 -11.74
N SER A 88 3.23 -7.41 -13.00
CA SER A 88 3.18 -8.35 -14.12
C SER A 88 4.20 -9.50 -14.03
N LEU A 89 5.22 -9.37 -13.18
CA LEU A 89 6.17 -10.44 -12.85
C LEU A 89 5.53 -11.58 -12.06
N GLY A 90 4.33 -11.38 -11.50
CA GLY A 90 3.64 -12.39 -10.72
C GLY A 90 4.40 -12.78 -9.45
N PRO A 91 4.19 -14.01 -8.93
CA PRO A 91 4.80 -14.49 -7.69
C PRO A 91 6.34 -14.41 -7.68
N ASP A 92 6.98 -14.60 -8.84
CA ASP A 92 8.44 -14.56 -8.99
C ASP A 92 9.02 -13.17 -8.71
N GLY A 93 8.21 -12.12 -8.88
CA GLY A 93 8.58 -10.75 -8.56
C GLY A 93 8.67 -10.44 -7.06
N LEU A 94 8.13 -11.30 -6.19
CA LEU A 94 8.02 -11.01 -4.76
C LEU A 94 9.39 -10.77 -4.11
N TYR A 95 10.29 -11.77 -4.14
CA TYR A 95 11.58 -11.67 -3.47
C TYR A 95 12.52 -10.62 -4.01
N PRO A 96 12.65 -10.39 -5.34
CA PRO A 96 13.48 -9.29 -5.80
C PRO A 96 12.94 -7.92 -5.36
N MET A 97 11.62 -7.74 -5.28
CA MET A 97 11.06 -6.50 -4.71
C MET A 97 11.31 -6.38 -3.20
N LEU A 98 11.22 -7.48 -2.44
CA LEU A 98 11.54 -7.47 -1.01
C LEU A 98 13.05 -7.28 -0.73
N GLU A 99 13.93 -7.79 -1.60
CA GLU A 99 15.37 -7.53 -1.57
C GLU A 99 15.60 -6.02 -1.67
N MET A 100 15.05 -5.39 -2.71
CA MET A 100 15.16 -3.95 -2.95
C MET A 100 14.54 -3.11 -1.82
N LEU A 101 13.41 -3.52 -1.24
CA LEU A 101 12.79 -2.75 -0.16
C LEU A 101 13.58 -2.79 1.15
N ALA A 102 14.25 -3.90 1.48
CA ALA A 102 14.68 -4.15 2.86
C ALA A 102 16.08 -4.76 3.07
N VAL A 103 16.74 -5.23 2.02
CA VAL A 103 18.02 -5.96 2.15
C VAL A 103 19.13 -5.24 1.41
N ASP A 104 18.93 -5.03 0.12
CA ASP A 104 19.94 -4.61 -0.82
C ASP A 104 19.27 -3.81 -1.93
N ALA A 105 19.65 -2.54 -2.06
CA ALA A 105 19.13 -1.65 -3.09
C ALA A 105 20.19 -0.71 -3.63
N PRO A 106 20.08 -0.31 -4.92
CA PRO A 106 20.94 0.70 -5.49
C PRO A 106 20.83 2.02 -4.73
N ALA A 107 21.95 2.73 -4.68
CA ALA A 107 21.97 4.09 -4.15
C ALA A 107 21.01 4.99 -4.97
N ARG A 108 20.40 5.97 -4.31
CA ARG A 108 19.47 6.92 -4.93
C ARG A 108 20.06 7.62 -6.16
N GLY A 109 21.37 7.88 -6.17
CA GLY A 109 22.05 8.62 -7.24
C GLY A 109 21.37 9.97 -7.48
N ASN A 110 21.14 10.30 -8.75
CA ASN A 110 20.57 11.58 -9.18
C ASN A 110 19.03 11.57 -9.33
N MET A 111 18.32 10.58 -8.75
CA MET A 111 16.86 10.53 -8.83
C MET A 111 16.21 11.74 -8.15
N SER A 112 15.24 12.37 -8.82
CA SER A 112 14.36 13.39 -8.24
C SER A 112 13.61 12.82 -7.02
N ASP A 113 13.15 13.67 -6.10
CA ASP A 113 12.33 13.21 -4.97
C ASP A 113 11.07 12.47 -5.44
N SER A 114 10.48 12.93 -6.54
CA SER A 114 9.29 12.31 -7.12
C SER A 114 9.58 10.94 -7.75
N ALA A 115 10.67 10.78 -8.51
CA ALA A 115 11.09 9.49 -9.04
C ALA A 115 11.44 8.51 -7.90
N TRP A 116 12.08 9.02 -6.84
CA TRP A 116 12.41 8.22 -5.65
C TRP A 116 11.17 7.74 -4.90
N THR A 117 10.15 8.58 -4.75
CA THR A 117 8.86 8.19 -4.19
C THR A 117 8.13 7.21 -5.11
N THR A 118 8.14 7.45 -6.44
CA THR A 118 7.55 6.53 -7.44
C THR A 118 8.13 5.12 -7.34
N LEU A 119 9.45 4.99 -7.17
CA LEU A 119 10.11 3.70 -6.99
C LEU A 119 9.63 2.98 -5.72
N ARG A 120 9.70 3.65 -4.57
CA ARG A 120 9.35 3.06 -3.27
C ARG A 120 7.86 2.68 -3.19
N VAL A 121 6.98 3.58 -3.63
CA VAL A 121 5.53 3.34 -3.67
C VAL A 121 5.19 2.23 -4.65
N GLY A 122 5.76 2.25 -5.86
CA GLY A 122 5.48 1.22 -6.86
C GLY A 122 5.89 -0.18 -6.42
N LEU A 123 7.02 -0.31 -5.70
CA LEU A 123 7.44 -1.58 -5.09
C LEU A 123 6.47 -2.05 -4.01
N LEU A 124 6.06 -1.16 -3.10
CA LEU A 124 5.12 -1.50 -2.03
C LEU A 124 3.75 -1.92 -2.58
N GLU A 125 3.20 -1.15 -3.51
CA GLU A 125 1.92 -1.46 -4.15
C GLU A 125 1.99 -2.79 -4.93
N ALA A 126 3.07 -3.04 -5.67
CA ALA A 126 3.24 -4.29 -6.41
C ALA A 126 3.36 -5.49 -5.46
N VAL A 127 4.13 -5.37 -4.37
CA VAL A 127 4.22 -6.39 -3.31
C VAL A 127 2.85 -6.66 -2.69
N GLY A 128 2.08 -5.62 -2.39
CA GLY A 128 0.70 -5.74 -1.90
C GLY A 128 -0.21 -6.50 -2.85
N ALA A 129 -0.13 -6.16 -4.14
CA ALA A 129 -0.98 -6.75 -5.17
C ALA A 129 -0.70 -8.25 -5.40
N LEU A 130 0.49 -8.74 -5.03
CA LEU A 130 0.82 -10.18 -5.02
C LEU A 130 0.15 -10.93 -3.86
N ARG A 131 -0.32 -10.23 -2.81
CA ARG A 131 -1.04 -10.78 -1.66
C ARG A 131 -0.31 -11.91 -0.93
N SER A 132 1.01 -11.97 -1.04
CA SER A 132 1.84 -12.96 -0.37
C SER A 132 2.03 -12.56 1.09
N LYS A 133 1.60 -13.43 2.02
CA LYS A 133 1.74 -13.22 3.47
C LYS A 133 3.20 -13.08 3.90
N GLU A 134 4.12 -13.47 3.03
CA GLU A 134 5.54 -13.46 3.29
C GLU A 134 6.17 -12.08 3.16
N ALA A 135 5.45 -11.12 2.56
CA ALA A 135 5.78 -9.70 2.61
C ALA A 135 5.49 -9.06 3.99
N ARG A 136 4.64 -9.69 4.82
CA ARG A 136 4.13 -9.07 6.07
C ARG A 136 5.24 -8.51 6.97
N PRO A 137 6.35 -9.22 7.27
CA PRO A 137 7.39 -8.69 8.14
C PRO A 137 8.05 -7.41 7.60
N VAL A 138 8.22 -7.31 6.28
CA VAL A 138 8.78 -6.13 5.62
C VAL A 138 7.78 -4.98 5.69
N LEU A 139 6.52 -5.21 5.32
CA LEU A 139 5.48 -4.17 5.36
C LEU A 139 5.23 -3.64 6.78
N GLU A 140 5.18 -4.52 7.78
CA GLU A 140 5.12 -4.10 9.18
C GLU A 140 6.36 -3.31 9.61
N GLY A 141 7.55 -3.69 9.11
CA GLY A 141 8.79 -2.96 9.37
C GLY A 141 8.72 -1.52 8.85
N VAL A 142 8.21 -1.33 7.63
CA VAL A 142 8.01 0.01 7.03
C VAL A 142 7.10 0.86 7.91
N LEU A 143 5.97 0.30 8.36
CA LEU A 143 5.02 1.02 9.19
C LEU A 143 5.51 1.28 10.62
N LYS A 144 6.39 0.42 11.17
CA LYS A 144 7.02 0.64 12.48
C LYS A 144 8.07 1.73 12.44
N LYS A 145 8.80 1.84 11.32
CA LYS A 145 9.80 2.88 11.09
C LYS A 145 9.15 4.27 11.02
N GLY A 146 7.96 4.35 10.42
CA GLY A 146 7.30 5.63 10.16
C GLY A 146 7.93 6.38 8.98
N GLY A 147 7.56 7.66 8.83
CA GLY A 147 8.16 8.57 7.85
C GLY A 147 7.19 9.09 6.79
N ASP A 148 7.64 9.08 5.53
CA ASP A 148 6.95 9.70 4.39
C ASP A 148 5.51 9.20 4.22
N PHE A 149 4.58 10.13 4.00
CA PHE A 149 3.14 9.86 3.92
C PHE A 149 2.80 8.85 2.82
N GLU A 150 3.36 9.01 1.61
CA GLU A 150 3.03 8.16 0.47
C GLU A 150 3.57 6.75 0.66
N VAL A 151 4.79 6.62 1.21
CA VAL A 151 5.38 5.32 1.58
C VAL A 151 4.55 4.62 2.65
N MET A 152 4.13 5.36 3.70
CA MET A 152 3.31 4.81 4.78
C MET A 152 1.91 4.39 4.31
N ARG A 153 1.29 5.18 3.42
CA ARG A 153 0.01 4.86 2.80
C ARG A 153 0.13 3.59 1.96
N ALA A 154 1.10 3.53 1.05
CA ALA A 154 1.33 2.37 0.19
C ALA A 154 1.65 1.10 0.98
N ALA A 155 2.46 1.20 2.04
CA ALA A 155 2.74 0.07 2.93
C ALA A 155 1.50 -0.39 3.71
N THR A 156 0.63 0.54 4.11
CA THR A 156 -0.65 0.23 4.75
C THR A 156 -1.59 -0.50 3.79
N GLU A 157 -1.73 0.01 2.57
CA GLU A 157 -2.56 -0.61 1.52
C GLU A 157 -2.05 -2.01 1.20
N ALA A 158 -0.74 -2.16 0.98
CA ALA A 158 -0.11 -3.44 0.70
C ALA A 158 -0.32 -4.46 1.84
N LEU A 159 -0.20 -3.99 3.09
CA LEU A 159 -0.44 -4.85 4.26
C LEU A 159 -1.92 -5.23 4.37
N GLY A 160 -2.84 -4.32 4.05
CA GLY A 160 -4.27 -4.59 3.96
C GLY A 160 -4.61 -5.63 2.88
N GLN A 161 -3.99 -5.54 1.72
CA GLN A 161 -4.22 -6.46 0.59
C GLN A 161 -3.81 -7.91 0.88
N LEU A 162 -2.94 -8.15 1.87
CA LEU A 162 -2.65 -9.52 2.33
C LEU A 162 -3.90 -10.24 2.84
N GLY A 163 -4.91 -9.49 3.30
CA GLY A 163 -6.25 -10.00 3.62
C GLY A 163 -6.32 -10.92 4.84
N ASP A 164 -5.29 -10.94 5.69
CA ASP A 164 -5.27 -11.79 6.88
C ASP A 164 -5.53 -11.01 8.19
N ASP A 165 -5.99 -11.74 9.20
CA ASP A 165 -6.38 -11.16 10.49
C ASP A 165 -5.21 -10.55 11.25
N ALA A 166 -3.99 -11.06 11.07
CA ALA A 166 -2.82 -10.53 11.78
C ALA A 166 -2.44 -9.15 11.22
N ALA A 167 -2.40 -9.00 9.90
CA ALA A 167 -2.22 -7.72 9.22
C ALA A 167 -3.31 -6.72 9.61
N THR A 168 -4.58 -7.17 9.61
CA THR A 168 -5.73 -6.33 10.02
C THR A 168 -5.58 -5.83 11.46
N LYS A 169 -5.30 -6.74 12.41
CA LYS A 169 -5.11 -6.37 13.82
C LYS A 169 -3.93 -5.41 13.99
N PHE A 170 -2.87 -5.57 13.20
CA PHE A 170 -1.73 -4.65 13.21
C PHE A 170 -2.12 -3.24 12.76
N LEU A 171 -2.78 -3.11 11.60
CA LEU A 171 -3.20 -1.81 11.06
C LEU A 171 -4.21 -1.11 11.97
N VAL A 172 -5.19 -1.85 12.52
CA VAL A 172 -6.16 -1.30 13.49
C VAL A 172 -5.47 -0.74 14.74
N ARG A 173 -4.41 -1.40 15.23
CA ARG A 173 -3.63 -0.87 16.36
C ARG A 173 -2.90 0.42 15.99
N LEU A 174 -2.39 0.54 14.77
CA LEU A 174 -1.72 1.77 14.32
C LEU A 174 -2.71 2.92 14.12
N ALA A 175 -3.88 2.67 13.53
CA ALA A 175 -4.92 3.70 13.32
C ALA A 175 -5.46 4.31 14.61
N LYS A 176 -5.33 3.59 15.74
CA LYS A 176 -5.66 4.06 17.09
C LYS A 176 -4.63 5.01 17.68
N LYS A 177 -3.38 4.98 17.21
CA LYS A 177 -2.33 5.84 17.74
C LYS A 177 -2.48 7.25 17.18
N PRO A 178 -2.52 8.29 18.03
CA PRO A 178 -2.46 9.66 17.56
C PRO A 178 -1.08 9.95 16.95
N GLY A 179 -1.02 10.87 16.00
CA GLY A 179 0.23 11.30 15.40
C GLY A 179 0.10 11.60 13.91
N PRO A 180 1.13 12.21 13.31
CA PRO A 180 1.12 12.60 11.88
C PRO A 180 0.94 11.39 10.94
N GLU A 181 1.45 10.23 11.35
CA GLU A 181 1.38 8.98 10.58
C GLU A 181 -0.03 8.40 10.53
N ARG A 182 -0.91 8.77 11.47
CA ARG A 182 -2.27 8.23 11.57
C ARG A 182 -3.06 8.45 10.28
N VAL A 183 -2.89 9.60 9.62
CA VAL A 183 -3.59 9.91 8.36
C VAL A 183 -3.19 8.94 7.25
N ALA A 184 -1.91 8.55 7.16
CA ALA A 184 -1.43 7.60 6.16
C ALA A 184 -2.03 6.21 6.41
N VAL A 185 -2.06 5.78 7.68
CA VAL A 185 -2.67 4.51 8.07
C VAL A 185 -4.18 4.51 7.81
N LEU A 186 -4.88 5.59 8.16
CA LEU A 186 -6.30 5.72 7.87
C LEU A 186 -6.56 5.68 6.37
N SER A 187 -5.75 6.38 5.56
CA SER A 187 -5.86 6.41 4.09
C SER A 187 -5.70 5.03 3.45
N GLY A 188 -4.83 4.18 3.98
CA GLY A 188 -4.60 2.85 3.40
C GLY A 188 -5.52 1.74 3.91
N LEU A 189 -6.26 1.98 5.00
CA LEU A 189 -7.14 0.96 5.62
C LEU A 189 -8.28 0.51 4.69
N GLY A 190 -8.63 1.31 3.67
CA GLY A 190 -9.64 0.98 2.67
C GLY A 190 -9.35 -0.34 1.94
N GLU A 191 -8.07 -0.60 1.64
CA GLU A 191 -7.63 -1.79 0.90
C GLU A 191 -7.66 -3.09 1.71
N CYS A 192 -7.78 -3.00 3.04
CA CYS A 192 -7.85 -4.15 3.94
C CYS A 192 -9.10 -5.00 3.68
N ARG A 193 -10.27 -4.36 3.48
CA ARG A 193 -11.56 -5.05 3.21
C ARG A 193 -11.88 -6.15 4.23
N ARG A 194 -11.73 -5.81 5.52
CA ARG A 194 -12.06 -6.67 6.66
C ARG A 194 -12.97 -5.92 7.62
N ILE A 195 -13.84 -6.62 8.35
CA ILE A 195 -14.74 -6.05 9.36
C ILE A 195 -13.96 -5.22 10.38
N GLY A 196 -12.79 -5.71 10.81
CA GLY A 196 -11.93 -5.00 11.75
C GLY A 196 -11.51 -3.61 11.25
N ALA A 197 -11.16 -3.49 9.97
CA ALA A 197 -10.81 -2.21 9.35
C ALA A 197 -12.03 -1.30 9.18
N ALA A 198 -13.16 -1.84 8.72
CA ALA A 198 -14.39 -1.07 8.56
C ALA A 198 -14.90 -0.48 9.89
N LYS A 199 -14.91 -1.28 10.96
CA LYS A 199 -15.27 -0.81 12.31
C LYS A 199 -14.32 0.28 12.82
N GLU A 200 -13.03 0.14 12.54
CA GLU A 200 -12.02 1.11 12.94
C GLU A 200 -12.18 2.45 12.21
N LEU A 201 -12.45 2.42 10.90
CA LEU A 201 -12.75 3.60 10.10
C LEU A 201 -14.05 4.27 10.59
N ALA A 202 -15.12 3.50 10.80
CA ALA A 202 -16.39 4.01 11.31
C ALA A 202 -16.23 4.70 12.67
N ARG A 203 -15.52 4.06 13.61
CA ARG A 203 -15.22 4.66 14.91
C ARG A 203 -14.39 5.94 14.80
N SER A 204 -13.49 6.01 13.83
CA SER A 204 -12.62 7.17 13.63
C SER A 204 -13.36 8.42 13.13
N VAL A 205 -14.56 8.29 12.56
CA VAL A 205 -15.42 9.40 12.10
C VAL A 205 -15.70 10.42 13.22
N HIS A 206 -15.90 9.95 14.44
CA HIS A 206 -16.38 10.79 15.54
C HIS A 206 -15.35 11.83 15.96
N ALA A 207 -14.09 11.43 16.05
CA ALA A 207 -12.96 12.26 16.48
C ALA A 207 -12.08 12.77 15.31
N ALA A 208 -12.54 12.61 14.06
CA ALA A 208 -11.75 12.97 12.89
C ALA A 208 -11.53 14.50 12.78
N THR A 209 -10.27 14.90 12.64
CA THR A 209 -9.92 16.22 12.09
C THR A 209 -10.38 16.35 10.62
N PRO A 210 -10.47 17.55 10.04
CA PRO A 210 -10.86 17.70 8.63
C PRO A 210 -9.93 16.95 7.65
N VAL A 211 -8.65 16.81 7.98
CA VAL A 211 -7.69 16.04 7.16
C VAL A 211 -7.98 14.54 7.25
N GLU A 212 -8.17 14.03 8.48
CA GLU A 212 -8.52 12.62 8.69
C GLU A 212 -9.90 12.28 8.12
N ALA A 213 -10.87 13.20 8.19
CA ALA A 213 -12.19 13.04 7.62
C ALA A 213 -12.12 12.73 6.11
N ARG A 214 -11.23 13.39 5.37
CA ARG A 214 -11.03 13.12 3.93
C ARG A 214 -10.46 11.71 3.71
N ALA A 215 -9.45 11.33 4.48
CA ALA A 215 -8.86 9.99 4.42
C ALA A 215 -9.87 8.88 4.77
N ILE A 216 -10.65 9.10 5.82
CA ILE A 216 -11.67 8.16 6.31
C ILE A 216 -12.79 8.00 5.27
N VAL A 217 -13.30 9.08 4.68
CA VAL A 217 -14.35 8.97 3.64
C VAL A 217 -13.85 8.18 2.43
N ALA A 218 -12.64 8.47 1.94
CA ALA A 218 -12.06 7.72 0.84
C ALA A 218 -11.91 6.23 1.20
N SER A 219 -11.39 5.94 2.40
CA SER A 219 -11.18 4.57 2.85
C SER A 219 -12.48 3.81 3.11
N LEU A 220 -13.53 4.48 3.59
CA LEU A 220 -14.86 3.90 3.75
C LEU A 220 -15.48 3.58 2.38
N GLN A 221 -15.27 4.43 1.39
CA GLN A 221 -15.67 4.14 0.02
C GLN A 221 -14.93 2.90 -0.52
N ASP A 222 -13.62 2.81 -0.33
CA ASP A 222 -12.81 1.72 -0.88
C ASP A 222 -13.05 0.38 -0.16
N VAL A 223 -13.19 0.40 1.17
CA VAL A 223 -13.46 -0.81 1.97
C VAL A 223 -14.83 -1.40 1.64
N GLY A 224 -15.81 -0.55 1.35
CA GLY A 224 -17.18 -0.94 1.02
C GLY A 224 -17.48 -0.98 -0.48
N ASN A 225 -16.50 -0.75 -1.36
CA ASN A 225 -16.75 -0.68 -2.80
C ASN A 225 -17.37 -1.98 -3.32
N SER A 226 -18.62 -1.89 -3.79
CA SER A 226 -19.42 -3.05 -4.21
C SER A 226 -18.72 -3.92 -5.26
N TRP A 227 -18.08 -3.30 -6.26
CA TRP A 227 -17.36 -4.00 -7.32
C TRP A 227 -16.13 -4.74 -6.82
N ALA A 228 -15.42 -4.18 -5.84
CA ALA A 228 -14.26 -4.85 -5.27
C ALA A 228 -14.65 -6.19 -4.63
N TRP A 229 -15.82 -6.25 -3.99
CA TRP A 229 -16.38 -7.42 -3.33
C TRP A 229 -16.81 -8.55 -4.28
N GLU A 230 -16.91 -8.29 -5.58
CA GLU A 230 -17.13 -9.34 -6.59
C GLU A 230 -15.85 -10.06 -7.01
N THR A 231 -14.67 -9.55 -6.63
CA THR A 231 -13.40 -10.20 -6.97
C THR A 231 -13.16 -11.44 -6.08
N PRO A 232 -12.63 -12.55 -6.62
CA PRO A 232 -12.40 -13.78 -5.85
C PRO A 232 -11.56 -13.57 -4.59
N ALA A 233 -10.55 -12.68 -4.66
CA ALA A 233 -9.58 -12.45 -3.60
C ALA A 233 -10.20 -11.97 -2.28
N VAL A 234 -11.31 -11.22 -2.34
CA VAL A 234 -11.98 -10.66 -1.14
C VAL A 234 -13.29 -11.39 -0.85
N LYS A 235 -13.99 -11.89 -1.88
CA LYS A 235 -15.25 -12.60 -1.77
C LYS A 235 -15.15 -13.83 -0.87
N GLN A 236 -14.01 -14.53 -0.91
CA GLN A 236 -13.72 -15.71 -0.10
C GLN A 236 -13.81 -15.49 1.43
N SER A 237 -13.72 -14.24 1.90
CA SER A 237 -13.82 -13.95 3.33
C SER A 237 -15.24 -14.06 3.89
N GLY A 238 -16.27 -13.93 3.04
CA GLY A 238 -17.67 -13.86 3.47
C GLY A 238 -18.05 -12.58 4.23
N GLU A 239 -17.15 -11.60 4.37
CA GLU A 239 -17.38 -10.40 5.20
C GLU A 239 -18.04 -9.24 4.45
N GLY A 240 -18.26 -9.39 3.14
CA GLY A 240 -18.59 -8.28 2.24
C GLY A 240 -19.85 -7.52 2.62
N ASP A 241 -20.94 -8.23 2.92
CA ASP A 241 -22.20 -7.59 3.32
C ASP A 241 -22.02 -6.75 4.59
N GLN A 242 -21.45 -7.34 5.64
CA GLN A 242 -21.23 -6.65 6.91
C GLN A 242 -20.26 -5.47 6.78
N VAL A 243 -19.17 -5.62 6.02
CA VAL A 243 -18.24 -4.50 5.76
C VAL A 243 -18.94 -3.35 5.05
N ARG A 244 -19.76 -3.66 4.03
CA ARG A 244 -20.50 -2.66 3.26
C ARG A 244 -21.58 -1.97 4.08
N ALA A 245 -22.27 -2.70 4.96
CA ALA A 245 -23.22 -2.14 5.91
C ALA A 245 -22.55 -1.11 6.84
N ILE A 246 -21.40 -1.48 7.43
CA ILE A 246 -20.63 -0.59 8.32
C ILE A 246 -20.15 0.65 7.55
N ALA A 247 -19.63 0.47 6.33
CA ALA A 247 -19.18 1.57 5.50
C ALA A 247 -20.32 2.52 5.14
N ALA A 248 -21.48 2.00 4.74
CA ALA A 248 -22.66 2.80 4.39
C ALA A 248 -23.16 3.61 5.59
N GLN A 249 -23.23 3.00 6.78
CA GLN A 249 -23.62 3.71 8.00
C GLN A 249 -22.65 4.85 8.31
N ALA A 250 -21.34 4.58 8.32
CA ALA A 250 -20.34 5.59 8.62
C ALA A 250 -20.30 6.72 7.58
N LEU A 251 -20.50 6.41 6.29
CA LEU A 251 -20.61 7.42 5.24
C LEU A 251 -21.87 8.28 5.39
N MET A 252 -23.00 7.70 5.83
CA MET A 252 -24.20 8.49 6.16
C MET A 252 -23.94 9.46 7.31
N GLU A 253 -23.27 9.01 8.37
CA GLU A 253 -22.87 9.88 9.48
C GLU A 253 -21.95 11.01 8.99
N MET A 254 -20.99 10.71 8.12
CA MET A 254 -20.12 11.74 7.50
C MET A 254 -20.92 12.73 6.64
N PHE A 255 -21.89 12.25 5.86
CA PHE A 255 -22.75 13.08 5.02
C PHE A 255 -23.58 14.07 5.84
N VAL A 256 -24.13 13.63 6.97
CA VAL A 256 -24.91 14.44 7.90
C VAL A 256 -24.03 15.40 8.70
N LYS A 257 -22.87 14.94 9.17
CA LYS A 257 -21.94 15.73 10.00
C LYS A 257 -21.27 16.85 9.20
N PHE A 258 -20.83 16.58 7.98
CA PHE A 258 -20.03 17.51 7.19
C PHE A 258 -20.87 18.25 6.12
N ARG A 259 -20.24 19.27 5.50
CA ARG A 259 -20.80 20.11 4.43
C ARG A 259 -19.76 20.26 3.31
N GLY A 260 -20.18 20.80 2.17
CA GLY A 260 -19.29 21.05 1.02
C GLY A 260 -18.64 19.78 0.49
N GLU A 261 -17.34 19.84 0.19
CA GLU A 261 -16.56 18.77 -0.43
C GLU A 261 -16.71 17.41 0.29
N LEU A 262 -16.65 17.40 1.62
CA LEU A 262 -16.73 16.16 2.41
C LEU A 262 -18.12 15.50 2.30
N ARG A 263 -19.19 16.30 2.23
CA ARG A 263 -20.54 15.77 2.02
C ARG A 263 -20.64 15.13 0.63
N THR A 264 -20.14 15.80 -0.41
CA THR A 264 -20.14 15.28 -1.78
C THR A 264 -19.31 13.99 -1.92
N LYS A 265 -18.18 13.90 -1.21
CA LYS A 265 -17.39 12.66 -1.15
C LYS A 265 -18.13 11.54 -0.41
N ALA A 266 -18.77 11.84 0.71
CA ALA A 266 -19.56 10.85 1.45
C ALA A 266 -20.75 10.34 0.61
N GLU A 267 -21.40 11.23 -0.12
CA GLU A 267 -22.46 10.91 -1.08
C GLU A 267 -21.97 9.96 -2.17
N THR A 268 -20.82 10.29 -2.79
CA THR A 268 -20.19 9.42 -3.80
C THR A 268 -19.85 8.06 -3.21
N GLY A 269 -19.33 8.05 -1.98
CA GLY A 269 -19.05 6.82 -1.24
C GLY A 269 -20.30 5.95 -1.08
N LEU A 270 -21.44 6.53 -0.66
CA LEU A 270 -22.70 5.78 -0.51
C LEU A 270 -23.17 5.15 -1.82
N LEU A 271 -22.99 5.85 -2.95
CA LEU A 271 -23.33 5.33 -4.28
C LEU A 271 -22.40 4.20 -4.73
N VAL A 272 -21.11 4.27 -4.40
CA VAL A 272 -20.10 3.23 -4.70
C VAL A 272 -20.27 2.01 -3.80
N VAL A 273 -20.58 2.22 -2.52
CA VAL A 273 -20.82 1.14 -1.56
C VAL A 273 -22.11 0.40 -1.89
N LYS A 274 -23.16 1.11 -2.34
CA LYS A 274 -24.42 0.56 -2.86
C LYS A 274 -25.08 -0.47 -1.92
N HIS A 275 -25.03 -0.24 -0.61
CA HIS A 275 -25.61 -1.18 0.35
C HIS A 275 -27.15 -1.06 0.36
N SER A 276 -27.85 -2.19 0.54
CA SER A 276 -29.32 -2.24 0.51
C SER A 276 -29.98 -1.46 1.65
N SER A 277 -29.24 -1.20 2.73
CA SER A 277 -29.71 -0.42 3.88
C SER A 277 -29.69 1.10 3.67
N THR A 278 -29.10 1.60 2.58
CA THR A 278 -28.93 3.05 2.37
C THR A 278 -30.26 3.82 2.37
N PRO A 279 -31.36 3.36 1.75
CA PRO A 279 -32.65 4.04 1.84
C PRO A 279 -33.16 4.21 3.28
N GLN A 280 -33.05 3.19 4.12
CA GLN A 280 -33.44 3.28 5.53
C GLN A 280 -32.53 4.23 6.32
N LEU A 281 -31.22 4.22 6.03
CA LEU A 281 -30.27 5.17 6.63
C LEU A 281 -30.62 6.62 6.27
N ILE A 282 -31.00 6.89 5.03
CA ILE A 282 -31.46 8.22 4.59
C ILE A 282 -32.71 8.63 5.36
N GLN A 283 -33.69 7.74 5.49
CA GLN A 283 -34.93 8.03 6.21
C GLN A 283 -34.67 8.34 7.69
N ALA A 284 -33.83 7.55 8.35
CA ALA A 284 -33.45 7.78 9.74
C ALA A 284 -32.71 9.12 9.90
N ALA A 285 -31.78 9.45 9.01
CA ALA A 285 -31.01 10.69 9.04
C ALA A 285 -31.87 11.95 8.85
N ARG A 286 -33.06 11.84 8.26
CA ARG A 286 -34.01 12.97 8.15
C ARG A 286 -34.59 13.37 9.50
N GLN A 287 -34.75 12.41 10.41
CA GLN A 287 -35.35 12.65 11.71
C GLN A 287 -34.40 13.51 12.55
N GLY A 288 -34.75 14.78 12.74
CA GLY A 288 -33.92 15.74 13.50
C GLY A 288 -32.88 16.50 12.66
N ALA A 289 -32.88 16.34 11.34
CA ALA A 289 -32.02 17.13 10.46
C ALA A 289 -32.58 18.54 10.20
N ASP A 290 -31.68 19.51 10.03
CA ASP A 290 -32.05 20.84 9.54
C ASP A 290 -32.60 20.79 8.10
N ALA A 291 -33.37 21.82 7.69
CA ALA A 291 -34.00 21.87 6.37
C ALA A 291 -33.00 21.72 5.20
N ARG A 292 -31.78 22.26 5.35
CA ARG A 292 -30.72 22.15 4.32
C ARG A 292 -30.20 20.72 4.19
N THR A 293 -30.16 19.98 5.28
CA THR A 293 -29.70 18.59 5.35
C THR A 293 -30.80 17.66 4.86
N VAL A 294 -32.06 17.92 5.20
CA VAL A 294 -33.21 17.22 4.61
C VAL A 294 -33.20 17.34 3.09
N ALA A 295 -33.05 18.56 2.54
CA ALA A 295 -32.97 18.75 1.08
C ALA A 295 -31.80 17.98 0.44
N ALA A 296 -30.65 17.91 1.11
CA ALA A 296 -29.51 17.13 0.63
C ALA A 296 -29.77 15.60 0.70
N LEU A 297 -30.44 15.13 1.74
CA LEU A 297 -30.86 13.73 1.90
C LEU A 297 -31.92 13.34 0.85
N ASP A 298 -32.81 14.26 0.47
CA ASP A 298 -33.76 14.07 -0.62
C ASP A 298 -33.05 13.90 -1.97
N ALA A 299 -32.10 14.78 -2.28
CA ALA A 299 -31.29 14.68 -3.49
C ALA A 299 -30.50 13.36 -3.53
N LEU A 300 -29.90 12.96 -2.40
CA LEU A 300 -29.20 11.67 -2.29
C LEU A 300 -30.15 10.49 -2.51
N ALA A 301 -31.36 10.51 -1.95
CA ALA A 301 -32.35 9.45 -2.16
C ALA A 301 -32.70 9.29 -3.65
N GLN A 302 -32.95 10.40 -4.34
CA GLN A 302 -33.23 10.40 -5.78
C GLN A 302 -32.04 9.84 -6.58
N ARG A 303 -30.81 10.29 -6.28
CA ARG A 303 -29.61 9.79 -6.95
C ARG A 303 -29.35 8.31 -6.69
N PHE A 304 -29.60 7.84 -5.47
CA PHE A 304 -29.44 6.42 -5.13
C PHE A 304 -30.46 5.55 -5.88
N ALA A 305 -31.73 5.98 -5.92
CA ALA A 305 -32.79 5.28 -6.66
C ALA A 305 -32.53 5.23 -8.18
N ASN A 306 -31.96 6.30 -8.74
CA ASN A 306 -31.65 6.41 -10.17
C ASN A 306 -30.25 5.88 -10.54
N ASN A 307 -29.51 5.30 -9.59
CA ASN A 307 -28.14 4.86 -9.85
C ASN A 307 -28.18 3.66 -10.82
N PRO A 308 -27.65 3.77 -12.05
CA PRO A 308 -27.75 2.73 -13.10
C PRO A 308 -26.98 1.45 -12.76
N LEU A 309 -26.28 1.45 -11.64
CA LEU A 309 -25.71 0.23 -11.07
C LEU A 309 -26.78 -0.70 -10.47
N HIS A 310 -28.06 -0.29 -10.39
CA HIS A 310 -29.21 -1.12 -9.99
C HIS A 310 -29.80 -1.96 -11.11
#